data_AF-A0A447KTW0-F1
#
_entry.id   AF-A0A447KTW0-F1
#
_cell.length_a   1.000
_cell.length_b   1.000
_cell.length_c   1.000
_cell.angle_alpha   90.00
_cell.angle_beta   90.00
_cell.angle_gamma   90.00
#
_symmetry.space_group_name_H-M   'P 1'
#
loop_
_entity.id
_entity.type
_entity.pdbx_description
1 polymer ?
#
loop_
_entity_poly.entity_id
_entity_poly.type
_entity_poly.pdbx_seq_one_letter_code
_entity_poly.pdbx_strand_id
1 'polypeptide(L)'
;MTTATPLLDEADWRELAGFAFAHRPLEASLGALQRLLLASCLPLPALRMHLQRQLTVAQCVAQAGVSGQKALLRQWRQEAGQGLEHLQPQHCRQWRDWAQTSPAELLQ
;
A
#
# COMPACT_ATOMS: atom_id res chain seq x y z
N MET A 1 -16.82 4.62 25.41
CA MET A 1 -16.32 5.71 24.54
C MET A 1 -15.08 5.18 23.83
N THR A 2 -15.27 4.49 22.70
CA THR A 2 -14.15 4.02 21.87
C THR A 2 -13.80 5.15 20.93
N THR A 3 -12.80 5.96 21.29
CA THR A 3 -12.23 6.93 20.37
C THR A 3 -11.56 6.13 19.26
N ALA A 4 -12.25 5.99 18.13
CA ALA A 4 -11.65 5.46 16.91
C ALA A 4 -10.56 6.45 16.48
N THR A 5 -9.31 6.13 16.80
CA THR A 5 -8.14 6.75 16.19
C THR A 5 -8.35 6.76 14.68
N PRO A 6 -8.04 7.86 13.95
CA PRO A 6 -8.03 7.78 12.49
C PRO A 6 -7.15 6.59 12.10
N LEU A 7 -7.70 5.63 11.36
CA LEU A 7 -7.02 4.33 11.16
C LEU A 7 -5.67 4.45 10.43
N LEU A 8 -5.44 5.59 9.78
CA LEU A 8 -4.16 6.00 9.18
C LEU A 8 -3.83 7.41 9.63
N ASP A 9 -2.62 7.62 10.16
CA ASP A 9 -2.07 8.94 10.46
C ASP A 9 -1.29 9.52 9.27
N GLU A 10 -0.77 10.74 9.42
CA GLU A 10 -0.02 11.41 8.34
C GLU A 10 1.25 10.64 7.92
N ALA A 11 1.91 9.97 8.87
CA ALA A 11 3.06 9.13 8.57
C ALA A 11 2.63 7.91 7.75
N ASP A 12 1.52 7.27 8.08
CA ASP A 12 0.95 6.18 7.28
C ASP A 12 0.63 6.62 5.86
N TRP A 13 -0.01 7.78 5.68
CA TRP A 13 -0.28 8.33 4.36
C TRP A 13 0.99 8.55 3.55
N ARG A 14 2.04 9.08 4.18
CA ARG A 14 3.37 9.25 3.55
C ARG A 14 3.98 7.93 3.12
N GLU A 15 4.02 6.94 4.02
CA GLU A 15 4.60 5.62 3.74
C GLU A 15 3.84 4.89 2.63
N LEU A 16 2.51 4.93 2.69
CA LEU A 16 1.64 4.30 1.70
C LEU A 16 1.74 4.99 0.34
N ALA A 17 1.86 6.31 0.30
CA ALA A 17 2.03 7.04 -0.94
C ALA A 17 3.41 6.80 -1.58
N GLY A 18 4.47 6.77 -0.77
CA GLY A 18 5.81 6.39 -1.22
C GLY A 18 5.85 4.97 -1.79
N PHE A 19 5.05 4.06 -1.23
CA PHE A 19 4.89 2.70 -1.77
C PHE A 19 3.96 2.65 -2.99
N ALA A 20 2.79 3.25 -2.97
CA ALA A 20 1.84 3.13 -4.07
C ALA A 20 2.31 3.87 -5.35
N PHE A 21 2.97 5.02 -5.19
CA PHE A 21 3.20 5.97 -6.28
C PHE A 21 4.66 6.31 -6.55
N ALA A 22 5.60 5.82 -5.73
CA ALA A 22 7.03 6.05 -5.91
C ALA A 22 7.83 4.73 -5.80
N HIS A 23 9.05 4.80 -5.25
CA HIS A 23 10.00 3.69 -5.20
C HIS A 23 10.25 3.13 -3.80
N ARG A 24 9.42 3.47 -2.79
CA ARG A 24 9.58 2.93 -1.43
C ARG A 24 9.46 1.40 -1.43
N PRO A 25 10.36 0.65 -0.76
CA PRO A 25 10.29 -0.81 -0.70
C PRO A 25 9.11 -1.28 0.16
N LEU A 26 8.71 -2.54 -0.01
CA LEU A 26 7.57 -3.13 0.72
C LEU A 26 7.83 -3.15 2.23
N GLU A 27 9.05 -3.51 2.60
CA GLU A 27 9.54 -3.68 3.98
C GLU A 27 9.41 -2.39 4.79
N ALA A 28 9.71 -1.25 4.16
CA ALA A 28 9.61 0.08 4.77
C ALA A 28 8.17 0.60 4.88
N SER A 29 7.17 -0.14 4.40
CA SER A 29 5.76 0.23 4.44
C SER A 29 4.88 -0.86 5.05
N LEU A 30 5.46 -1.91 5.64
CA LEU A 30 4.69 -3.06 6.17
C LEU A 30 3.66 -2.64 7.22
N GLY A 31 4.04 -1.76 8.14
CA GLY A 31 3.15 -1.28 9.21
C GLY A 31 1.95 -0.53 8.65
N ALA A 32 2.21 0.45 7.78
CA ALA A 32 1.16 1.24 7.15
C ALA A 32 0.29 0.40 6.21
N LEU A 33 0.85 -0.56 5.46
CA LEU A 33 0.09 -1.48 4.62
C LEU A 33 -0.84 -2.39 5.44
N GLN A 34 -0.41 -2.87 6.61
CA GLN A 34 -1.28 -3.62 7.51
C GLN A 34 -2.44 -2.76 8.02
N ARG A 35 -2.17 -1.52 8.43
CA ARG A 35 -3.22 -0.57 8.85
C ARG A 35 -4.17 -0.24 7.70
N LEU A 36 -3.67 -0.08 6.48
CA LEU A 36 -4.51 0.10 5.28
C LEU A 36 -5.45 -1.09 5.07
N LEU A 37 -4.97 -2.33 5.22
CA LEU A 37 -5.79 -3.53 5.07
C LEU A 37 -6.85 -3.68 6.18
N LEU A 38 -6.59 -3.12 7.37
CA LEU A 38 -7.57 -3.06 8.46
C LEU A 38 -8.61 -1.96 8.22
N ALA A 39 -8.23 -0.86 7.56
CA ALA A 39 -9.10 0.26 7.25
C ALA A 39 -9.96 0.07 6.02
N SER A 40 -9.47 -0.71 5.05
CA SER A 40 -10.11 -0.86 3.75
C SER A 40 -11.12 -2.00 3.73
N CYS A 41 -12.32 -1.72 3.22
CA CYS A 41 -13.30 -2.75 2.87
C CYS A 41 -13.04 -3.37 1.48
N LEU A 42 -12.05 -2.89 0.73
CA LEU A 42 -11.69 -3.48 -0.55
C LEU A 42 -11.01 -4.86 -0.35
N PRO A 43 -11.17 -5.78 -1.32
CA PRO A 43 -10.61 -7.12 -1.20
C PRO A 43 -9.07 -7.11 -1.17
N LEU A 44 -8.41 -6.26 -1.98
CA LEU A 44 -6.95 -6.11 -2.04
C LEU A 44 -6.21 -7.47 -2.02
N PRO A 45 -6.54 -8.38 -2.96
CA PRO A 45 -6.22 -9.79 -2.83
C PRO A 45 -4.71 -10.07 -2.83
N ALA A 46 -3.91 -9.38 -3.63
CA ALA A 46 -2.47 -9.61 -3.67
C ALA A 46 -1.78 -9.17 -2.37
N LEU A 47 -2.18 -8.01 -1.81
CA LEU A 47 -1.67 -7.54 -0.53
C LEU A 47 -2.07 -8.48 0.61
N ARG A 48 -3.35 -8.90 0.68
CA ARG A 48 -3.82 -9.83 1.73
C ARG A 48 -3.18 -11.20 1.64
N MET A 49 -2.95 -11.72 0.43
CA MET A 49 -2.22 -12.98 0.21
C MET A 49 -0.85 -12.96 0.88
N HIS A 50 -0.10 -11.88 0.69
CA HIS A 50 1.25 -11.80 1.25
C HIS A 50 1.26 -11.38 2.72
N LEU A 51 0.54 -10.31 3.08
CA LEU A 51 0.66 -9.67 4.39
C LEU A 51 -0.21 -10.31 5.48
N GLN A 52 -1.34 -10.91 5.13
CA GLN A 52 -2.26 -11.50 6.11
C GLN A 52 -2.24 -13.03 6.07
N ARG A 53 -2.14 -13.62 4.89
CA ARG A 53 -2.04 -15.08 4.70
C ARG A 53 -0.60 -15.59 4.70
N GLN A 54 0.39 -14.70 4.78
CA GLN A 54 1.82 -15.02 4.87
C GLN A 54 2.32 -15.92 3.73
N LEU A 55 1.71 -15.81 2.54
CA LEU A 55 2.16 -16.56 1.38
C LEU A 55 3.49 -16.02 0.88
N THR A 56 4.36 -16.93 0.45
CA THR A 56 5.63 -16.59 -0.19
C THR A 56 5.39 -15.83 -1.50
N VAL A 57 6.42 -15.10 -1.96
CA VAL A 57 6.38 -14.40 -3.26
C VAL A 57 6.04 -15.37 -4.39
N ALA A 58 6.63 -16.58 -4.41
CA ALA A 58 6.37 -17.58 -5.44
C ALA A 58 4.91 -18.04 -5.44
N GLN A 59 4.32 -18.30 -4.26
CA GLN A 59 2.91 -18.65 -4.15
C GLN A 59 1.99 -17.51 -4.58
N CYS A 60 2.33 -16.26 -4.23
CA CYS A 60 1.58 -15.08 -4.65
C CYS A 60 1.63 -14.90 -6.16
N VAL A 61 2.80 -15.07 -6.80
CA VAL A 61 2.94 -15.02 -8.25
C VAL A 61 2.04 -16.05 -8.93
N ALA A 62 2.06 -17.29 -8.43
CA ALA A 62 1.24 -18.37 -8.96
C ALA A 62 -0.28 -18.10 -8.78
N GLN A 63 -0.71 -17.68 -7.59
CA GLN A 63 -2.13 -17.43 -7.31
C GLN A 63 -2.68 -16.17 -8.00
N ALA A 64 -1.87 -15.12 -8.16
CA ALA A 64 -2.26 -13.90 -8.86
C ALA A 64 -2.22 -14.05 -10.40
N GLY A 65 -1.63 -15.13 -10.92
CA GLY A 65 -1.51 -15.35 -12.37
C GLY A 65 -0.60 -14.32 -13.07
N VAL A 66 0.39 -13.77 -12.35
CA VAL A 66 1.29 -12.72 -12.88
C VAL A 66 2.61 -13.31 -13.38
N SER A 67 3.29 -12.60 -14.27
CA SER A 67 4.52 -13.08 -14.94
C SER A 67 5.79 -13.10 -14.07
N GLY A 68 5.69 -12.81 -12.77
CA GLY A 68 6.81 -12.86 -11.82
C GLY A 68 6.77 -11.77 -10.74
N GLN A 69 7.83 -11.71 -9.93
CA GLN A 69 7.90 -10.81 -8.75
C GLN A 69 7.75 -9.33 -9.11
N LYS A 70 8.31 -8.87 -10.24
CA LYS A 70 8.14 -7.48 -10.69
C LYS A 70 6.68 -7.15 -11.02
N ALA A 71 5.96 -8.10 -11.62
CA ALA A 71 4.54 -7.92 -11.91
C ALA A 71 3.70 -7.94 -10.63
N LEU A 72 4.03 -8.84 -9.69
CA LEU A 72 3.40 -8.88 -8.36
C LEU A 72 3.62 -7.57 -7.58
N LEU A 73 4.85 -7.03 -7.59
CA LEU A 73 5.14 -5.75 -6.94
C LEU A 73 4.30 -4.61 -7.53
N ARG A 74 4.15 -4.55 -8.85
CA ARG A 74 3.24 -3.57 -9.48
C ARG A 74 1.81 -3.74 -8.99
N GLN A 75 1.31 -4.97 -8.90
CA GLN A 75 -0.03 -5.25 -8.40
C GLN A 75 -0.19 -4.82 -6.93
N TRP A 76 0.79 -5.07 -6.05
CA TRP A 76 0.76 -4.56 -4.68
C TRP A 76 0.70 -3.04 -4.61
N ARG A 77 1.49 -2.33 -5.43
CA ARG A 77 1.45 -0.86 -5.50
C ARG A 77 0.10 -0.36 -6.01
N GLN A 78 -0.48 -1.02 -7.02
CA GLN A 78 -1.81 -0.69 -7.53
C GLN A 78 -2.90 -0.89 -6.46
N GLU A 79 -2.89 -2.02 -5.76
CA GLU A 79 -3.84 -2.29 -4.67
C GLU A 79 -3.69 -1.29 -3.51
N ALA A 80 -2.46 -0.91 -3.15
CA ALA A 80 -2.23 0.12 -2.14
C ALA A 80 -2.82 1.48 -2.59
N GLY A 81 -2.60 1.86 -3.85
CA GLY A 81 -3.19 3.07 -4.43
C GLY A 81 -4.72 3.05 -4.45
N GLN A 82 -5.32 1.91 -4.80
CA GLN A 82 -6.78 1.72 -4.76
C GLN A 82 -7.32 1.85 -3.33
N GLY A 83 -6.61 1.29 -2.34
CA GLY A 83 -6.95 1.44 -0.93
C GLY A 83 -6.96 2.90 -0.47
N LEU A 84 -5.90 3.65 -0.79
CA LEU A 84 -5.80 5.08 -0.47
C LEU A 84 -6.90 5.90 -1.15
N GLU A 85 -7.14 5.67 -2.43
CA GLU A 85 -8.15 6.39 -3.20
C GLU A 85 -9.56 6.10 -2.71
N HIS A 86 -9.85 4.86 -2.30
CA HIS A 86 -11.15 4.50 -1.74
C HIS A 86 -11.39 5.10 -0.35
N LEU A 87 -10.36 5.16 0.50
CA LEU A 87 -10.48 5.73 1.84
C LEU A 87 -10.69 7.25 1.81
N GLN A 88 -9.87 7.98 1.05
CA GLN A 88 -9.96 9.43 0.98
C GLN A 88 -9.43 9.97 -0.36
N PRO A 89 -10.27 10.11 -1.39
CA PRO A 89 -9.84 10.44 -2.75
C PRO A 89 -9.04 11.75 -2.86
N GLN A 90 -9.47 12.81 -2.16
CA GLN A 90 -8.81 14.11 -2.21
C GLN A 90 -7.42 14.06 -1.57
N HIS A 91 -7.31 13.39 -0.42
CA HIS A 91 -6.04 13.26 0.30
C HIS A 91 -5.08 12.34 -0.46
N CYS A 92 -5.59 11.26 -1.05
CA CYS A 92 -4.83 10.40 -1.95
C CYS A 92 -4.22 11.16 -3.13
N ARG A 93 -4.95 12.11 -3.74
CA ARG A 93 -4.39 12.94 -4.82
C ARG A 93 -3.23 13.80 -4.33
N GLN A 94 -3.39 14.49 -3.21
CA GLN A 94 -2.33 15.33 -2.63
C GLN A 94 -1.06 14.53 -2.34
N TRP A 95 -1.21 13.35 -1.74
CA TRP A 95 -0.08 12.47 -1.43
C TRP A 95 0.53 11.80 -2.67
N ARG A 96 -0.27 11.53 -3.70
CA ARG A 96 0.22 11.03 -4.99
C ARG A 96 1.11 12.07 -5.65
N ASP A 97 0.65 13.32 -5.71
CA ASP A 97 1.42 14.43 -6.29
C ASP A 97 2.72 14.63 -5.50
N TRP A 98 2.62 14.70 -4.17
CA TRP A 98 3.80 14.79 -3.29
C TRP A 98 4.80 13.64 -3.53
N ALA A 99 4.34 12.39 -3.62
CA ALA A 99 5.23 11.24 -3.78
C ALA A 99 5.95 11.23 -5.14
N GLN A 100 5.34 11.82 -6.17
CA GLN A 100 5.92 11.91 -7.51
C GLN A 100 6.91 13.08 -7.65
N THR A 101 6.70 14.17 -6.90
CA THR A 101 7.56 15.36 -6.96
C THR A 101 8.66 15.39 -5.89
N SER A 102 8.55 14.56 -4.85
CA SER A 102 9.48 14.60 -3.71
C SER A 102 10.82 13.95 -4.03
N PRO A 103 11.94 14.53 -3.53
CA PRO A 103 13.25 13.89 -3.62
C PRO A 103 13.25 12.55 -2.87
N ALA A 104 14.06 11.61 -3.36
CA ALA A 104 14.11 10.23 -2.84
C ALA A 104 14.42 10.14 -1.33
N GLU A 105 15.11 11.14 -0.78
CA GLU A 105 15.48 11.21 0.64
C GLU A 105 14.27 11.40 1.57
N LEU A 106 13.20 12.05 1.10
CA LEU A 106 11.97 12.26 1.87
C LEU A 106 11.00 11.07 1.76
N LEU A 107 11.29 10.11 0.88
CA LEU A 107 10.48 8.91 0.64
C LEU A 107 10.92 7.70 1.48
N GLN A 108 12.04 7.81 2.20
CA GLN A 108 12.60 6.75 3.06
C GLN A 108 11.80 6.57 4.37
#